data_AF-A0A6I9YVG8-F1
#
_entry.id   AF-A0A6I9YVG8-F1
#
_cell.length_a   1.000
_cell.length_b   1.000
_cell.length_c   1.000
_cell.angle_alpha   90.00
_cell.angle_beta   90.00
_cell.angle_gamma   90.00
#
_symmetry.space_group_name_H-M   'P 1'
#
loop_
_entity.id
_entity.type
_entity.pdbx_description
1 polymer ?
#
loop_
_entity_poly.entity_id
_entity_poly.type
_entity_poly.pdbx_seq_one_letter_code
_entity_poly.pdbx_strand_id
1 'polypeptide(L)'
;MLSNGRQEVIKACVSLPQLKAQIFCHGSKNVTRRECCFTDFCNNVTIYLPTGQEPSNKSKLGPVELTVVITIPVCVLSIILLLAAYTCQGHLCRHRKKRRPNIEEPLSECNLVNPGKSLKDLIFDMTTSGSGSGLPLLVQRTIARTIVLQQIVGKGRFGEVWRGKWCGEDVAVKIFSSRDERSWFREAEIYQTIMLRHENVLGFIAADNKDNGTWTQL
;
A
#
# COMPACT_ATOMS: atom_id res chain seq x y z
N MET A 1 -1.95 63.36 -34.27
CA MET A 1 -2.42 63.84 -32.94
C MET A 1 -3.92 63.99 -32.99
N LEU A 2 -4.60 64.10 -31.85
CA LEU A 2 -6.03 64.42 -31.80
C LEU A 2 -6.18 65.92 -31.50
N SER A 3 -6.91 66.66 -32.36
CA SER A 3 -7.24 68.08 -32.17
C SER A 3 -8.75 68.25 -32.32
N ASN A 4 -9.41 68.82 -31.32
CA ASN A 4 -10.88 68.98 -31.29
C ASN A 4 -11.67 67.69 -31.62
N GLY A 5 -11.19 66.52 -31.15
CA GLY A 5 -11.84 65.23 -31.37
C GLY A 5 -11.66 64.63 -32.77
N ARG A 6 -10.96 65.31 -33.69
CA ARG A 6 -10.60 64.78 -35.01
C ARG A 6 -9.13 64.37 -35.05
N GLN A 7 -8.84 63.30 -35.79
CA GLN A 7 -7.46 62.88 -36.04
C GLN A 7 -6.81 63.84 -37.03
N GLU A 8 -5.72 64.47 -36.62
CA GLU A 8 -4.89 65.32 -37.46
C GLU A 8 -3.51 64.67 -37.67
N VAL A 9 -3.04 64.69 -38.91
CA VAL A 9 -1.74 64.13 -39.31
C VAL A 9 -0.90 65.26 -39.92
N ILE A 10 0.25 65.53 -39.30
CA ILE A 10 1.23 66.50 -39.79
C ILE A 10 2.52 65.76 -40.13
N LYS A 11 3.10 66.07 -41.30
CA LYS A 11 4.36 65.51 -41.79
C LYS A 11 5.30 66.65 -42.15
N ALA A 12 6.55 66.58 -41.68
CA ALA A 12 7.56 67.58 -41.96
C ALA A 12 8.93 66.89 -42.15
N CYS A 13 9.77 67.49 -43.00
CA CYS A 13 11.16 67.07 -43.20
C CYS A 13 12.08 68.17 -42.65
N VAL A 14 13.19 67.78 -42.03
CA VAL A 14 14.20 68.70 -41.50
C VAL A 14 15.54 68.35 -42.13
N SER A 15 16.29 69.36 -42.58
CA SER A 15 17.59 69.14 -43.22
C SER A 15 18.71 68.94 -42.20
N LEU A 16 19.73 68.14 -42.54
CA LEU A 16 20.88 67.83 -41.68
C LEU A 16 21.61 69.07 -41.14
N PRO A 17 21.83 70.17 -41.89
CA PRO A 17 22.48 71.38 -41.36
C PRO A 17 21.64 72.11 -40.30
N GLN A 18 20.32 71.90 -40.27
CA GLN A 18 19.41 72.46 -39.27
C GLN A 18 19.40 71.61 -37.98
N LEU A 19 19.92 70.38 -38.03
CA LEU A 19 20.08 69.49 -36.87
C LEU A 19 21.37 69.84 -36.10
N LYS A 20 21.31 70.80 -35.18
CA LYS A 20 22.42 71.03 -34.24
C LYS A 20 22.44 70.03 -33.06
N ALA A 21 21.43 69.16 -32.93
CA ALA A 21 21.28 68.21 -31.83
C ALA A 21 20.53 66.94 -32.26
N GLN A 22 20.62 65.86 -31.47
CA GLN A 22 19.79 64.66 -31.62
C GLN A 22 18.32 65.01 -31.39
N ILE A 23 17.44 64.66 -32.34
CA ILE A 23 16.00 64.87 -32.19
C ILE A 23 15.44 63.77 -31.29
N PHE A 24 14.87 64.18 -30.15
CA PHE A 24 14.09 63.30 -29.28
C PHE A 24 12.60 63.60 -29.42
N CYS A 25 11.85 62.63 -29.93
CA CYS A 25 10.42 62.74 -30.16
C CYS A 25 9.65 62.32 -28.89
N HIS A 26 9.42 63.22 -27.90
CA HIS A 26 8.65 62.88 -26.68
C HIS A 26 7.14 63.14 -26.87
N GLY A 27 6.30 62.11 -26.82
CA GLY A 27 4.85 62.22 -27.01
C GLY A 27 4.04 61.59 -25.87
N SER A 28 2.87 62.14 -25.58
CA SER A 28 1.94 61.57 -24.61
C SER A 28 1.26 60.32 -25.20
N LYS A 29 1.22 59.24 -24.42
CA LYS A 29 0.55 57.98 -24.78
C LYS A 29 -0.94 58.25 -25.01
N ASN A 30 -1.55 57.57 -25.99
CA ASN A 30 -2.98 57.60 -26.34
C ASN A 30 -3.52 58.86 -27.06
N VAL A 31 -2.82 60.00 -27.04
CA VAL A 31 -3.27 61.25 -27.73
C VAL A 31 -2.39 61.60 -28.94
N THR A 32 -1.13 61.18 -28.90
CA THR A 32 -0.17 61.44 -29.98
C THR A 32 0.64 60.20 -30.31
N ARG A 33 0.78 59.88 -31.59
CA ARG A 33 1.74 58.89 -32.10
C ARG A 33 2.68 59.60 -33.06
N ARG A 34 3.98 59.43 -32.87
CA ARG A 34 5.04 60.01 -33.71
C ARG A 34 6.02 58.92 -34.09
N GLU A 35 6.53 59.01 -35.31
CA GLU A 35 7.53 58.12 -35.89
C GLU A 35 8.56 59.00 -36.60
N CYS A 36 9.84 58.72 -36.35
CA CYS A 36 10.95 59.56 -36.80
C CYS A 36 11.80 58.67 -37.73
N CYS A 37 12.00 59.10 -38.98
CA CYS A 37 12.74 58.37 -40.03
C CYS A 37 13.92 59.22 -40.54
N PHE A 38 15.00 58.55 -40.94
CA PHE A 38 16.28 59.18 -41.32
C PHE A 38 16.65 58.98 -42.79
N THR A 39 15.72 58.48 -43.60
CA THR A 39 15.92 58.27 -45.04
C THR A 39 15.20 59.34 -45.84
N ASP A 40 15.76 59.69 -46.99
CA ASP A 40 15.09 60.61 -47.91
C ASP A 40 13.74 60.05 -48.38
N PHE A 41 12.77 60.94 -48.60
CA PHE A 41 11.42 60.60 -49.07
C PHE A 41 10.62 59.64 -48.17
N CYS A 42 10.87 59.61 -46.85
CA CYS A 42 10.13 58.76 -45.90
C CYS A 42 8.74 59.31 -45.47
N ASN A 43 8.21 60.30 -46.19
CA ASN A 43 6.90 60.91 -45.92
C ASN A 43 5.69 60.00 -46.24
N ASN A 44 5.90 58.79 -46.77
CA ASN A 44 4.83 57.86 -47.13
C ASN A 44 4.33 56.95 -45.98
N VAL A 45 4.83 57.13 -44.75
CA VAL A 45 4.35 56.34 -43.61
C VAL A 45 2.98 56.84 -43.12
N THR A 46 2.03 55.93 -42.89
CA THR A 46 0.70 56.24 -42.34
C THR A 46 0.65 55.85 -40.88
N ILE A 47 0.50 56.85 -40.01
CA ILE A 47 0.53 56.66 -38.55
C ILE A 47 -0.89 56.71 -38.00
N TYR A 48 -1.36 55.62 -37.40
CA TYR A 48 -2.66 55.54 -36.74
C TYR A 48 -2.52 55.76 -35.23
N LEU A 49 -3.37 56.63 -34.67
CA LEU A 49 -3.51 56.74 -33.21
C LEU A 49 -3.93 55.37 -32.65
N PRO A 50 -3.43 54.95 -31.47
CA PRO A 50 -3.92 53.75 -30.83
C PRO A 50 -5.40 53.95 -30.49
N THR A 51 -6.30 53.38 -31.30
CA THR A 51 -7.71 53.26 -30.95
C THR A 51 -7.75 52.30 -29.78
N GLY A 52 -8.25 52.75 -28.62
CA GLY A 52 -8.18 52.02 -27.36
C GLY A 52 -8.56 50.54 -27.49
N GLN A 53 -7.56 49.69 -27.68
CA GLN A 53 -7.63 48.25 -27.44
C GLN A 53 -6.79 48.03 -26.18
N GLU A 54 -7.52 47.73 -25.11
CA GLU A 54 -7.00 47.12 -23.88
C GLU A 54 -5.89 46.10 -24.20
N PRO A 55 -4.80 46.04 -23.41
CA PRO A 55 -3.73 45.09 -23.64
C PRO A 55 -4.26 43.66 -23.46
N SER A 56 -4.48 42.98 -24.58
CA SER A 56 -4.81 41.56 -24.68
C SER A 56 -3.58 40.69 -24.41
N ASN A 57 -2.98 40.84 -23.22
CA ASN A 57 -2.04 39.87 -22.67
C ASN A 57 -2.68 39.15 -21.46
N LYS A 58 -3.77 38.44 -21.74
CA LYS A 58 -4.13 37.22 -21.01
C LYS A 58 -4.54 36.22 -22.08
N SER A 59 -3.61 35.31 -22.39
CA SER A 59 -3.92 34.10 -23.15
C SER A 59 -5.09 33.41 -22.48
N LYS A 60 -6.30 33.60 -23.02
CA LYS A 60 -7.50 32.87 -22.63
C LYS A 60 -7.31 31.44 -23.09
N LEU A 61 -6.73 30.62 -22.22
CA LEU A 61 -6.69 29.18 -22.38
C LEU A 61 -8.15 28.69 -22.48
N GLY A 62 -8.49 27.98 -23.55
CA GLY A 62 -9.89 27.63 -23.84
C GLY A 62 -10.50 26.75 -22.73
N PRO A 63 -11.84 26.69 -22.60
CA PRO A 63 -12.50 25.84 -21.60
C PRO A 63 -12.12 24.35 -21.73
N VAL A 64 -11.70 23.92 -22.93
CA VAL A 64 -11.22 22.57 -23.21
C VAL A 64 -9.81 22.33 -22.67
N GLU A 65 -8.92 23.31 -22.78
CA GLU A 65 -7.56 23.19 -22.25
C GLU A 65 -7.55 23.29 -20.72
N LEU A 66 -8.43 24.12 -20.13
CA LEU A 66 -8.58 24.20 -18.67
C LEU A 66 -9.13 22.89 -18.07
N THR A 67 -10.08 22.24 -18.75
CA THR A 67 -10.63 20.96 -18.29
C THR A 67 -9.59 19.84 -18.36
N VAL A 68 -8.75 19.79 -19.40
CA VAL A 68 -7.65 18.82 -19.49
C VAL A 68 -6.59 19.05 -18.40
N VAL A 69 -6.21 20.30 -18.15
CA VAL A 69 -5.21 20.66 -17.12
C VAL A 69 -5.67 20.32 -15.70
N ILE A 70 -6.98 20.33 -15.42
CA ILE A 70 -7.52 19.99 -14.09
C ILE A 70 -7.84 18.49 -13.96
N THR A 71 -8.36 17.86 -15.02
CA THR A 71 -8.75 16.44 -14.97
C THR A 71 -7.57 15.50 -14.87
N ILE A 72 -6.47 15.76 -15.60
CA ILE A 72 -5.29 14.88 -15.59
C ILE A 72 -4.67 14.76 -14.18
N PRO A 73 -4.37 15.86 -13.45
CA PRO A 73 -3.83 15.76 -12.08
C PRO A 73 -4.79 15.06 -11.11
N VAL A 74 -6.09 15.30 -11.22
CA VAL A 74 -7.10 14.66 -10.37
C VAL A 74 -7.18 13.15 -10.63
N CYS A 75 -7.14 12.73 -11.89
CA CYS A 75 -7.08 11.32 -12.27
C CYS A 75 -5.77 10.65 -11.82
N VAL A 76 -4.63 11.34 -11.92
CA VAL A 76 -3.35 10.80 -11.43
C VAL A 76 -3.36 10.66 -9.90
N LEU A 77 -3.86 11.68 -9.17
CA LEU A 77 -4.01 11.61 -7.72
C LEU A 77 -4.96 10.50 -7.28
N SER A 78 -6.08 10.30 -7.97
CA SER A 78 -7.01 9.21 -7.63
C SER A 78 -6.41 7.83 -7.89
N ILE A 79 -5.67 7.64 -8.97
CA ILE A 79 -4.94 6.39 -9.24
C ILE A 79 -3.87 6.14 -8.16
N ILE A 80 -3.10 7.16 -7.77
CA ILE A 80 -2.10 7.04 -6.70
C ILE A 80 -2.76 6.65 -5.38
N LEU A 81 -3.89 7.27 -5.02
CA LEU A 81 -4.64 6.94 -3.80
C LEU A 81 -5.20 5.51 -3.84
N LEU A 82 -5.69 5.03 -4.99
CA LEU A 82 -6.16 3.66 -5.15
C LEU A 82 -5.02 2.64 -5.05
N LEU A 83 -3.85 2.92 -5.65
CA LEU A 83 -2.67 2.07 -5.52
C LEU A 83 -2.11 2.07 -4.10
N ALA A 84 -2.07 3.23 -3.44
CA ALA A 84 -1.71 3.36 -2.04
C ALA A 84 -2.70 2.61 -1.13
N ALA A 85 -4.01 2.67 -1.41
CA ALA A 85 -5.01 1.91 -0.68
C ALA A 85 -4.88 0.41 -0.93
N TYR A 86 -4.65 -0.04 -2.17
CA TYR A 86 -4.44 -1.46 -2.50
C TYR A 86 -3.19 -2.03 -1.84
N THR A 87 -2.07 -1.28 -1.92
CA THR A 87 -0.82 -1.66 -1.25
C THR A 87 -0.95 -1.58 0.26
N CYS A 88 -1.63 -0.57 0.83
CA CYS A 88 -1.89 -0.46 2.26
C CYS A 88 -2.84 -1.55 2.75
N GLN A 89 -3.89 -1.92 2.03
CA GLN A 89 -4.74 -3.06 2.34
C GLN A 89 -3.96 -4.37 2.24
N GLY A 90 -3.14 -4.54 1.21
CA GLY A 90 -2.23 -5.68 1.08
C GLY A 90 -1.22 -5.75 2.22
N HIS A 91 -0.68 -4.60 2.64
CA HIS A 91 0.30 -4.48 3.72
C HIS A 91 -0.37 -4.60 5.08
N LEU A 92 -1.61 -4.12 5.29
CA LEU A 92 -2.42 -4.27 6.49
C LEU A 92 -2.99 -5.68 6.62
N CYS A 93 -3.27 -6.38 5.52
CA CYS A 93 -3.59 -7.80 5.51
C CYS A 93 -2.34 -8.64 5.76
N ARG A 94 -1.19 -8.31 5.16
CA ARG A 94 0.11 -8.93 5.49
C ARG A 94 0.50 -8.63 6.92
N HIS A 95 0.33 -7.40 7.41
CA HIS A 95 0.58 -7.03 8.79
C HIS A 95 -0.45 -7.67 9.69
N ARG A 96 -1.75 -7.77 9.40
CA ARG A 96 -2.68 -8.56 10.23
C ARG A 96 -2.30 -10.04 10.26
N LYS A 97 -1.76 -10.59 9.17
CA LYS A 97 -1.15 -11.93 9.13
C LYS A 97 0.15 -12.01 9.95
N LYS A 98 0.95 -10.93 10.02
CA LYS A 98 2.25 -10.84 10.71
C LYS A 98 2.16 -10.23 12.13
N ARG A 99 0.99 -9.72 12.51
CA ARG A 99 0.59 -8.92 13.69
C ARG A 99 -0.73 -9.48 14.23
N ARG A 100 -0.89 -10.81 14.21
CA ARG A 100 -1.16 -11.50 15.48
C ARG A 100 0.15 -11.38 16.25
N PRO A 101 0.28 -10.39 17.14
CA PRO A 101 1.48 -10.30 17.94
C PRO A 101 1.53 -11.54 18.82
N ASN A 102 2.71 -12.12 18.92
CA ASN A 102 3.16 -12.92 20.05
C ASN A 102 2.47 -12.47 21.35
N ILE A 103 1.49 -13.24 21.78
CA ILE A 103 0.93 -13.34 23.13
C ILE A 103 0.56 -14.83 23.17
N GLU A 104 1.29 -15.76 23.77
CA GLU A 104 2.31 -15.71 24.81
C GLU A 104 3.63 -16.32 24.30
N GLU A 105 4.76 -15.99 24.93
CA GLU A 105 5.87 -16.94 25.01
C GLU A 105 5.42 -18.10 25.92
N PRO A 106 5.26 -19.34 25.43
CA PRO A 106 5.35 -20.52 26.27
C PRO A 106 6.81 -21.01 26.30
N LEU A 107 7.78 -20.07 26.17
CA LEU A 107 9.19 -20.39 25.95
C LEU A 107 9.90 -20.89 27.21
N SER A 108 9.17 -21.08 28.31
CA SER A 108 9.73 -21.56 29.57
C SER A 108 9.71 -23.09 29.71
N GLU A 109 8.87 -23.82 28.95
CA GLU A 109 8.65 -25.26 29.22
C GLU A 109 9.49 -26.20 28.34
N CYS A 110 9.87 -25.81 27.10
CA CYS A 110 10.78 -26.65 26.27
C CYS A 110 12.25 -26.52 26.69
N ASN A 111 12.66 -25.48 27.43
CA ASN A 111 14.05 -25.31 27.87
C ASN A 111 14.45 -26.27 29.02
N LEU A 112 13.51 -27.05 29.56
CA LEU A 112 13.80 -28.12 30.50
C LEU A 112 14.15 -29.46 29.82
N VAL A 113 14.00 -29.55 28.49
CA VAL A 113 14.40 -30.74 27.73
C VAL A 113 15.88 -30.60 27.41
N ASN A 114 16.72 -31.45 28.02
CA ASN A 114 18.17 -31.47 27.87
C ASN A 114 18.63 -31.14 26.43
N PRO A 115 19.65 -30.30 26.25
CA PRO A 115 20.19 -29.96 24.94
C PRO A 115 20.75 -31.24 24.31
N GLY A 116 19.99 -31.86 23.41
CA GLY A 116 20.40 -33.08 22.71
C GLY A 116 19.32 -34.14 22.51
N LYS A 117 18.13 -34.01 23.11
CA LYS A 117 17.02 -34.96 22.86
C LYS A 117 16.15 -34.47 21.71
N SER A 118 15.97 -35.29 20.69
CA SER A 118 15.02 -35.00 19.61
C SER A 118 13.59 -35.19 20.09
N LEU A 119 12.62 -34.59 19.41
CA LEU A 119 11.20 -34.81 19.72
C LEU A 119 10.82 -36.29 19.62
N LYS A 120 11.46 -37.02 18.71
CA LYS A 120 11.28 -38.47 18.56
C LYS A 120 11.70 -39.22 19.81
N ASP A 121 12.81 -38.83 20.43
CA ASP A 121 13.29 -39.44 21.68
C ASP A 121 12.32 -39.13 22.82
N LEU A 122 11.79 -37.91 22.88
CA LEU A 122 10.78 -37.53 23.85
C LEU A 122 9.48 -38.36 23.70
N ILE A 123 9.02 -38.58 22.47
CA ILE A 123 7.86 -39.41 22.18
C ILE A 123 8.16 -40.89 22.48
N PHE A 124 9.36 -41.37 22.18
CA PHE A 124 9.77 -42.75 22.41
C PHE A 124 9.92 -43.05 23.91
N ASP A 125 10.62 -42.20 24.67
CA ASP A 125 10.82 -42.34 26.11
C ASP A 125 9.48 -42.36 26.86
N MET A 126 8.51 -41.53 26.44
CA MET A 126 7.17 -41.49 27.05
C MET A 126 6.27 -42.68 26.67
N THR A 127 6.65 -43.47 25.67
CA THR A 127 5.81 -44.55 25.13
C THR A 127 6.40 -45.94 25.35
N THR A 128 7.68 -46.03 25.70
CA THR A 128 8.42 -47.29 25.91
C THR A 128 8.53 -47.68 27.39
N SER A 129 8.02 -46.84 28.32
CA SER A 129 7.98 -47.16 29.74
C SER A 129 6.83 -48.14 30.06
N GLY A 130 7.04 -49.42 29.73
CA GLY A 130 6.62 -50.61 30.48
C GLY A 130 5.14 -50.92 30.79
N SER A 131 4.16 -50.03 30.61
CA SER A 131 2.78 -50.27 31.10
C SER A 131 1.65 -49.82 30.14
N GLY A 132 1.95 -49.44 28.90
CA GLY A 132 0.93 -49.26 27.86
C GLY A 132 0.03 -48.02 27.99
N SER A 133 0.41 -47.00 28.76
CA SER A 133 -0.47 -45.87 29.11
C SER A 133 -0.33 -44.61 28.24
N GLY A 134 0.58 -44.58 27.26
CA GLY A 134 0.77 -43.39 26.41
C GLY A 134 1.23 -42.15 27.19
N LEU A 135 1.25 -41.00 26.52
CA LEU A 135 1.55 -39.72 27.16
C LEU A 135 0.57 -39.47 28.32
N PRO A 136 1.01 -39.03 29.50
CA PRO A 136 0.10 -38.76 30.61
C PRO A 136 -0.98 -37.77 30.16
N LEU A 137 -2.25 -38.05 30.50
CA LEU A 137 -3.42 -37.28 30.03
C LEU A 137 -3.28 -35.77 30.25
N LEU A 138 -2.57 -35.36 31.30
CA LEU A 138 -2.29 -33.95 31.59
C LEU A 138 -1.35 -33.31 30.56
N VAL A 139 -0.34 -34.05 30.08
CA VAL A 139 0.56 -33.59 29.01
C VAL A 139 -0.17 -33.53 27.68
N GLN A 140 -1.04 -34.51 27.39
CA GLN A 140 -1.90 -34.44 26.20
C GLN A 140 -2.80 -33.21 26.18
N ARG A 141 -3.27 -32.74 27.36
CA ARG A 141 -4.18 -31.60 27.53
C ARG A 141 -3.50 -30.21 27.63
N THR A 142 -2.18 -30.13 27.44
CA THR A 142 -1.46 -28.85 27.45
C THR A 142 -0.57 -28.63 26.23
N ILE A 143 -0.39 -29.64 25.38
CA ILE A 143 0.45 -29.57 24.19
C ILE A 143 -0.03 -28.46 23.24
N ALA A 144 -1.35 -28.31 23.00
CA ALA A 144 -1.85 -27.31 22.06
C ALA A 144 -1.54 -25.87 22.48
N ARG A 145 -1.35 -25.61 23.79
CA ARG A 145 -0.95 -24.28 24.28
C ARG A 145 0.48 -23.93 23.88
N THR A 146 1.38 -24.91 23.87
CA THR A 146 2.79 -24.72 23.55
C THR A 146 3.11 -24.74 22.05
N ILE A 147 2.15 -25.15 21.21
CA ILE A 147 2.31 -25.16 19.75
C ILE A 147 2.02 -23.79 19.14
N VAL A 148 2.95 -23.31 18.31
CA VAL A 148 2.78 -22.10 17.50
C VAL A 148 2.33 -22.47 16.09
N LEU A 149 1.11 -22.08 15.70
CA LEU A 149 0.59 -22.31 14.35
C LEU A 149 1.25 -21.36 13.34
N GLN A 150 1.71 -21.90 12.21
CA GLN A 150 2.40 -21.15 11.17
C GLN A 150 1.51 -20.92 9.93
N GLN A 151 1.29 -21.97 9.13
CA GLN A 151 0.60 -21.89 7.84
C GLN A 151 -0.40 -23.03 7.66
N ILE A 152 -1.48 -22.78 6.90
CA ILE A 152 -2.43 -23.82 6.50
C ILE A 152 -1.76 -24.72 5.46
N VAL A 153 -1.80 -26.03 5.70
CA VAL A 153 -1.31 -27.06 4.78
C VAL A 153 -2.46 -27.53 3.88
N GLY A 154 -3.65 -27.72 4.45
CA GLY A 154 -4.80 -28.17 3.68
C GLY A 154 -6.10 -28.09 4.47
N LYS A 155 -7.23 -28.13 3.75
CA LYS A 155 -8.57 -28.19 4.35
C LYS A 155 -9.23 -29.49 3.94
N GLY A 156 -9.64 -30.28 4.91
CA GLY A 156 -10.40 -31.51 4.70
C GLY A 156 -11.89 -31.30 4.96
N ARG A 157 -12.66 -32.39 4.89
CA ARG A 157 -14.10 -32.38 5.18
C ARG A 157 -14.41 -32.01 6.63
N PHE A 158 -13.62 -32.50 7.58
CA PHE A 158 -13.92 -32.41 9.02
C PHE A 158 -12.94 -31.51 9.78
N GLY A 159 -12.02 -30.83 9.11
CA GLY A 159 -11.04 -29.99 9.79
C GLY A 159 -9.98 -29.41 8.87
N GLU A 160 -9.20 -28.49 9.43
CA GLU A 160 -8.09 -27.83 8.76
C GLU A 160 -6.76 -28.36 9.30
N VAL A 161 -5.83 -28.68 8.40
CA VAL A 161 -4.47 -29.10 8.77
C VAL A 161 -3.53 -27.90 8.66
N TRP A 162 -2.82 -27.63 9.73
CA TRP A 162 -1.86 -26.55 9.88
C TRP A 162 -0.46 -27.10 10.11
N ARG A 163 0.55 -26.41 9.60
CA ARG A 163 1.94 -26.58 10.02
C ARG A 163 2.11 -25.77 11.30
N GLY A 164 2.53 -26.44 12.37
CA GLY A 164 2.89 -25.83 13.64
C GLY A 164 4.37 -26.02 13.96
N LYS A 165 4.88 -25.23 14.92
CA LYS A 165 6.17 -25.44 15.56
C LYS A 165 5.97 -25.84 17.01
N TRP A 166 6.64 -26.92 17.41
CA TRP A 166 6.68 -27.39 18.79
C TRP A 166 8.12 -27.75 19.17
N CYS A 167 8.64 -27.12 20.22
CA CYS A 167 10.05 -27.21 20.63
C CYS A 167 11.04 -27.11 19.44
N GLY A 168 10.79 -26.21 18.49
CA GLY A 168 11.63 -25.99 17.30
C GLY A 168 11.40 -26.98 16.15
N GLU A 169 10.71 -28.10 16.37
CA GLU A 169 10.37 -29.08 15.34
C GLU A 169 9.05 -28.76 14.63
N ASP A 170 8.96 -29.15 13.37
CA ASP A 170 7.75 -29.00 12.57
C ASP A 170 6.76 -30.12 12.90
N VAL A 171 5.53 -29.73 13.23
CA VAL A 171 4.42 -30.64 13.55
C VAL A 171 3.20 -30.35 12.69
N ALA A 172 2.41 -31.37 12.39
CA ALA A 172 1.11 -31.22 11.75
C ALA A 172 0.02 -31.10 12.83
N VAL A 173 -0.80 -30.06 12.77
CA VAL A 173 -1.89 -29.81 13.71
C VAL A 173 -3.21 -29.85 12.95
N LYS A 174 -4.07 -30.81 13.26
CA LYS A 174 -5.41 -30.90 12.69
C LYS A 174 -6.42 -30.26 13.63
N ILE A 175 -7.03 -29.18 13.19
CA ILE A 175 -7.99 -28.38 13.97
C ILE A 175 -9.40 -28.72 13.50
N PHE A 176 -10.24 -29.12 14.44
CA PHE A 176 -11.64 -29.42 14.23
C PHE A 176 -12.51 -28.27 14.75
N SER A 177 -13.67 -28.10 14.14
CA SER A 177 -14.73 -27.26 14.69
C SER A 177 -15.42 -27.99 15.84
N SER A 178 -15.97 -27.26 16.81
CA SER A 178 -16.81 -27.85 17.88
C SER A 178 -18.01 -28.62 17.33
N ARG A 179 -18.48 -28.28 16.12
CA ARG A 179 -19.57 -29.01 15.44
C ARG A 179 -19.16 -30.42 14.99
N ASP A 180 -17.87 -30.64 14.79
CA ASP A 180 -17.29 -31.89 14.30
C ASP A 180 -16.64 -32.70 15.43
N GLU A 181 -17.02 -32.44 16.69
CA GLU A 181 -16.48 -33.10 17.89
C GLU A 181 -16.51 -34.63 17.78
N ARG A 182 -17.59 -35.22 17.25
CA ARG A 182 -17.68 -36.68 17.02
C ARG A 182 -16.62 -37.21 16.06
N SER A 183 -16.27 -36.43 15.05
CA SER A 183 -15.23 -36.79 14.07
C SER A 183 -13.85 -36.67 14.71
N TRP A 184 -13.62 -35.60 15.50
CA TRP A 184 -12.41 -35.43 16.30
C TRP A 184 -12.22 -36.59 17.30
N PHE A 185 -13.26 -36.92 18.06
CA PHE A 185 -13.22 -37.97 19.07
C PHE A 185 -12.89 -39.32 18.45
N ARG A 186 -13.58 -39.69 17.35
CA ARG A 186 -13.29 -40.93 16.62
C ARG A 186 -11.84 -40.96 16.12
N GLU A 187 -11.34 -39.88 15.56
CA GLU A 187 -9.96 -39.83 15.03
C GLU A 187 -8.94 -39.95 16.17
N ALA A 188 -9.16 -39.24 17.27
CA ALA A 188 -8.33 -39.31 18.46
C ALA A 188 -8.33 -40.72 19.08
N GLU A 189 -9.48 -41.38 19.16
CA GLU A 189 -9.64 -42.76 19.65
C GLU A 189 -8.87 -43.76 18.78
N ILE A 190 -9.02 -43.66 17.45
CA ILE A 190 -8.29 -44.53 16.52
C ILE A 190 -6.79 -44.37 16.73
N TYR A 191 -6.27 -43.15 16.70
CA TYR A 191 -4.83 -42.91 16.83
C TYR A 191 -4.25 -43.26 18.21
N GLN A 192 -5.07 -43.34 19.25
CA GLN A 192 -4.69 -43.75 20.60
C GLN A 192 -4.75 -45.28 20.82
N THR A 193 -5.20 -46.04 19.82
CA THR A 193 -5.26 -47.50 19.92
C THR A 193 -3.88 -48.09 20.23
N ILE A 194 -3.83 -49.00 21.20
CA ILE A 194 -2.61 -49.68 21.63
C ILE A 194 -1.99 -50.42 20.43
N MET A 195 -0.66 -50.40 20.31
CA MET A 195 0.12 -51.02 19.21
C MET A 195 -0.11 -50.43 17.81
N LEU A 196 -0.79 -49.29 17.64
CA LEU A 196 -0.94 -48.64 16.33
C LEU A 196 0.35 -47.92 15.85
N ARG A 197 1.32 -47.69 16.74
CA ARG A 197 2.57 -47.01 16.39
C ARG A 197 3.43 -47.88 15.48
N HIS A 198 3.67 -47.40 14.27
CA HIS A 198 4.45 -48.09 13.24
C HIS A 198 5.13 -47.06 12.31
N GLU A 199 6.26 -47.40 11.70
CA GLU A 199 7.00 -46.48 10.79
C GLU A 199 6.19 -46.04 9.56
N ASN A 200 5.31 -46.92 9.07
CA ASN A 200 4.43 -46.68 7.93
C ASN A 200 3.04 -46.11 8.32
N VAL A 201 2.85 -45.75 9.59
CA VAL A 201 1.63 -45.11 10.10
C VAL A 201 2.01 -43.73 10.64
N LEU A 202 1.15 -42.74 10.43
CA LEU A 202 1.41 -41.39 10.91
C LEU A 202 1.58 -41.38 12.45
N GLY A 203 2.68 -40.81 12.92
CA GLY A 203 2.96 -40.68 14.34
C GLY A 203 2.01 -39.70 15.03
N PHE A 204 1.05 -40.23 15.78
CA PHE A 204 0.18 -39.42 16.62
C PHE A 204 0.90 -38.99 17.91
N ILE A 205 0.83 -37.69 18.20
CA ILE A 205 1.42 -37.09 19.39
C ILE A 205 0.34 -36.96 20.47
N ALA A 206 -0.66 -36.09 20.27
CA ALA A 206 -1.69 -35.83 21.26
C ALA A 206 -2.98 -35.32 20.61
N ALA A 207 -4.08 -35.42 21.37
CA ALA A 207 -5.34 -34.73 21.12
C ALA A 207 -5.58 -33.79 22.30
N ASP A 208 -5.85 -32.52 22.00
CA ASP A 208 -5.96 -31.45 22.99
C ASP A 208 -7.02 -30.43 22.54
N ASN A 209 -7.63 -29.77 23.52
CA ASN A 209 -8.59 -28.70 23.31
C ASN A 209 -7.92 -27.36 23.57
N LYS A 210 -8.01 -26.43 22.61
CA LYS A 210 -7.48 -25.07 22.75
C LYS A 210 -8.62 -24.06 22.73
N ASP A 211 -8.87 -23.46 23.89
CA ASP A 211 -9.80 -22.35 24.01
C ASP A 211 -9.12 -21.06 23.57
N ASN A 212 -9.65 -20.42 22.52
CA ASN A 212 -9.07 -19.19 21.96
C ASN A 212 -9.47 -17.93 22.75
N GLY A 213 -9.94 -18.09 23.99
CA GLY A 213 -10.41 -17.00 24.85
C GLY A 213 -11.72 -16.33 24.40
N THR A 214 -12.33 -16.74 23.29
CA THR A 214 -13.62 -16.19 22.84
C THR A 214 -14.82 -17.06 23.18
N TRP A 215 -14.70 -18.39 23.16
CA TRP A 215 -15.75 -19.33 23.64
C TRP A 215 -15.11 -20.69 23.91
N THR A 216 -15.50 -21.32 25.02
CA THR A 216 -15.41 -22.77 25.25
C THR A 216 -16.65 -23.41 24.63
N GLN A 217 -16.48 -24.52 23.92
CA GLN A 217 -17.57 -25.45 23.68
C GLN A 217 -17.01 -26.85 23.84
N LEU A 218 -17.70 -27.62 24.69
CA LEU A 218 -17.37 -28.98 25.12
C LEU A 218 -16.86 -29.85 23.96
#